data_AF-K1S5G7-F1
#
_entry.id   AF-K1S5G7-F1
#
_cell.length_a   1.000
_cell.length_b   1.000
_cell.length_c   1.000
_cell.angle_alpha   90.00
_cell.angle_beta   90.00
_cell.angle_gamma   90.00
#
_symmetry.space_group_name_H-M   'P 1'
#
loop_
_entity.id
_entity.type
_entity.pdbx_description
1 polymer ?
#
loop_
_entity_poly.entity_id
_entity_poly.type
_entity_poly.pdbx_seq_one_letter_code
_entity_poly.pdbx_strand_id
1 'polypeptide(L)'
;MKWNKYKLKTTTQAEDFVSGVLMELGISGIQVEDNVQISQEDKEKQFIDYLADLPEDDGTAYISFYTEEDDNAEQLLDQLREKLKEA
;
A
#
# COMPACT_ATOMS: atom_id res chain seq x y z
N MET A 1 -21.23 12.17 -2.14
CA MET A 1 -20.60 11.04 -1.44
C MET A 1 -19.33 11.56 -0.80
N LYS A 2 -19.18 11.41 0.51
CA LYS A 2 -17.99 11.82 1.24
C LYS A 2 -17.17 10.55 1.53
N TRP A 3 -15.89 10.62 1.24
CA TRP A 3 -14.96 9.51 1.39
C TRP A 3 -13.84 9.95 2.32
N ASN A 4 -13.49 9.09 3.27
CA ASN A 4 -12.32 9.26 4.11
C ASN A 4 -11.12 8.61 3.42
N LYS A 5 -10.03 9.37 3.27
CA LYS A 5 -8.76 8.83 2.79
C LYS A 5 -7.87 8.55 3.99
N TYR A 6 -7.43 7.30 4.12
CA TYR A 6 -6.43 6.90 5.09
C TYR A 6 -5.11 6.65 4.38
N LYS A 7 -4.01 7.02 5.03
CA LYS A 7 -2.66 6.77 4.55
C LYS A 7 -1.86 6.11 5.67
N LEU A 8 -1.42 4.89 5.41
CA LEU A 8 -0.59 4.09 6.31
C LEU A 8 0.84 4.12 5.80
N LYS A 9 1.79 4.38 6.71
CA LYS A 9 3.22 4.21 6.43
C LYS A 9 3.62 2.80 6.84
N THR A 10 4.18 2.04 5.93
CA THR A 10 4.72 0.70 6.15
C THR A 10 6.12 0.59 5.56
N THR A 11 6.78 -0.54 5.75
CA THR A 11 8.02 -0.86 5.05
C THR A 11 7.71 -1.52 3.72
N THR A 12 8.61 -1.36 2.75
CA THR A 12 8.51 -1.97 1.43
C THR A 12 8.32 -3.49 1.52
N GLN A 13 9.00 -4.14 2.46
CA GLN A 13 8.87 -5.59 2.66
C GLN A 13 7.53 -6.02 3.25
N ALA A 14 6.87 -5.15 4.02
CA ALA A 14 5.60 -5.44 4.68
C ALA A 14 4.40 -4.92 3.90
N GLU A 15 4.60 -4.18 2.80
CA GLU A 15 3.51 -3.60 2.01
C GLU A 15 2.55 -4.67 1.46
N ASP A 16 3.10 -5.79 0.97
CA ASP A 16 2.37 -6.91 0.42
C ASP A 16 1.53 -7.58 1.51
N PHE A 17 2.13 -7.83 2.67
CA PHE A 17 1.42 -8.37 3.83
C PHE A 17 0.27 -7.45 4.27
N VAL A 18 0.54 -6.16 4.44
CA VAL A 18 -0.46 -5.18 4.86
C VAL A 18 -1.58 -5.07 3.83
N SER A 19 -1.26 -5.13 2.53
CA SER A 19 -2.25 -5.14 1.46
C SER A 19 -3.16 -6.37 1.53
N GLY A 20 -2.59 -7.54 1.81
CA GLY A 20 -3.35 -8.77 2.00
C GLY A 20 -4.31 -8.66 3.17
N VAL A 21 -3.85 -8.12 4.30
CA VAL A 21 -4.71 -7.86 5.47
C VAL A 21 -5.84 -6.90 5.13
N LEU A 22 -5.57 -5.82 4.39
CA LEU A 22 -6.61 -4.87 3.95
C LEU A 22 -7.64 -5.55 3.03
N MET A 23 -7.22 -6.44 2.13
CA MET A 23 -8.13 -7.22 1.30
C MET A 23 -8.99 -8.18 2.12
N GLU A 24 -8.43 -8.85 3.13
CA GLU A 24 -9.20 -9.69 4.08
C GLU A 24 -10.26 -8.89 4.84
N LEU A 25 -9.95 -7.63 5.18
CA LEU A 25 -10.86 -6.69 5.84
C LEU A 25 -11.94 -6.14 4.88
N GLY A 26 -11.92 -6.53 3.61
CA GLY A 26 -12.89 -6.10 2.59
C GLY A 26 -12.49 -4.83 1.82
N ILE A 27 -11.28 -4.31 2.04
CA ILE A 27 -10.76 -3.16 1.29
C ILE A 27 -10.02 -3.65 0.05
N SER A 28 -10.74 -3.67 -1.08
CA SER A 28 -10.15 -3.99 -2.38
C SER A 28 -9.52 -2.79 -3.08
N GLY A 29 -9.90 -1.56 -2.68
CA GLY A 29 -9.44 -0.31 -3.28
C GLY A 29 -8.28 0.32 -2.51
N ILE A 30 -7.07 -0.21 -2.70
CA ILE A 30 -5.85 0.33 -2.11
C ILE A 30 -4.92 0.89 -3.18
N GLN A 31 -4.13 1.89 -2.80
CA GLN A 31 -3.07 2.49 -3.59
C GLN A 31 -1.77 2.34 -2.82
N VAL A 32 -0.80 1.61 -3.38
CA VAL A 32 0.53 1.47 -2.80
C VAL A 32 1.46 2.46 -3.51
N GLU A 33 2.22 3.22 -2.72
CA GLU A 33 3.27 4.13 -3.16
C GLU A 33 4.58 3.70 -2.49
N ASP A 34 5.38 2.91 -3.19
CA ASP A 34 6.73 2.51 -2.81
C ASP A 34 7.76 3.07 -3.81
N ASN A 35 9.04 3.10 -3.43
CA ASN A 35 10.13 3.51 -4.32
C ASN A 35 10.91 2.29 -4.83
N VAL A 36 10.26 1.12 -4.94
CA VAL A 36 10.90 -0.07 -5.49
C VAL A 36 11.15 0.19 -6.97
N GLN A 37 12.43 0.35 -7.30
CA GLN A 37 12.82 0.40 -8.69
C GLN A 37 12.54 -0.95 -9.34
N ILE A 38 11.90 -0.92 -10.51
CA ILE A 38 11.77 -2.13 -11.32
C ILE A 38 13.16 -2.68 -11.65
N SER A 39 13.33 -3.99 -11.42
CA SER A 39 14.57 -4.71 -11.70
C SER A 39 14.98 -4.60 -13.17
N GLN A 40 16.28 -4.67 -13.47
CA GLN A 40 16.78 -4.57 -14.85
C GLN A 40 16.15 -5.61 -15.81
N GLU A 41 15.85 -6.82 -15.31
CA GLU A 41 15.16 -7.84 -16.10
C GLU A 41 13.71 -7.47 -16.46
N ASP A 42 12.99 -6.76 -15.59
CA ASP A 42 11.64 -6.25 -15.87
C ASP A 42 11.67 -5.02 -16.79
N LYS A 43 12.70 -4.17 -16.66
CA LYS A 43 12.95 -3.04 -17.60
C LYS A 43 13.02 -3.51 -19.05
N GLU A 44 13.77 -4.59 -19.30
CA GLU A 44 13.95 -5.12 -20.65
C GLU A 44 12.67 -5.77 -21.21
N LYS A 45 11.88 -6.45 -20.36
CA LYS A 45 10.63 -7.09 -20.78
C LYS A 45 9.50 -6.10 -21.05
N GLN A 46 9.50 -4.96 -20.37
CA GLN A 46 8.43 -3.96 -20.47
C GLN A 46 8.65 -2.90 -21.56
N PHE A 47 9.72 -2.99 -22.35
CA PHE A 47 10.04 -2.05 -23.45
C PHE A 47 9.99 -0.57 -23.01
N ILE A 48 10.53 -0.28 -21.82
CA ILE A 48 10.52 1.08 -21.27
C ILE A 48 11.70 1.87 -21.86
N ASP A 49 11.41 2.79 -22.79
CA ASP A 49 12.40 3.69 -23.41
C ASP A 49 13.01 4.70 -22.41
N TYR A 50 12.24 5.13 -21.40
CA TYR A 50 12.70 6.07 -20.37
C TYR A 50 12.13 5.70 -19.01
N LEU A 51 13.01 5.46 -18.05
CA LEU A 51 12.63 5.30 -16.65
C LEU A 51 12.52 6.66 -15.99
N ALA A 52 11.45 6.86 -15.22
CA ALA A 52 11.44 7.93 -14.24
C ALA A 52 12.58 7.66 -13.24
N ASP A 53 13.36 8.70 -12.95
CA ASP A 53 14.39 8.67 -11.91
C ASP A 53 13.68 8.62 -10.57
N LEU A 54 13.33 7.41 -10.13
CA LEU A 54 12.77 7.17 -8.81
C LEU A 54 13.92 7.28 -7.81
N PRO A 55 13.72 7.97 -6.67
CA PRO A 55 14.71 8.00 -5.61
C PRO A 55 15.04 6.58 -5.14
N GLU A 56 16.22 6.41 -4.53
CA GLU A 56 16.65 5.14 -3.95
C GLU A 56 15.59 4.63 -2.96
N ASP A 57 15.31 3.32 -2.97
CA ASP A 57 14.32 2.73 -2.06
C ASP A 57 14.76 2.96 -0.60
N ASP A 58 14.02 3.81 0.11
CA ASP A 58 14.25 4.13 1.53
C ASP A 58 13.66 3.03 2.46
N GLY A 59 13.32 1.86 1.90
CA GLY A 59 12.63 0.76 2.60
C GLY A 59 11.25 1.14 3.13
N THR A 60 10.67 2.24 2.63
CA THR A 60 9.40 2.81 3.09
C THR A 60 8.38 2.76 1.96
N ALA A 61 7.22 2.18 2.27
CA ALA A 61 6.05 2.18 1.40
C ALA A 61 4.87 2.88 2.07
N TYR A 62 3.97 3.42 1.27
CA TYR A 62 2.75 4.03 1.75
C TYR A 62 1.53 3.37 1.13
N ILE A 63 0.58 2.96 1.96
CA ILE A 63 -0.67 2.39 1.50
C ILE A 63 -1.78 3.39 1.78
N SER A 64 -2.40 3.89 0.73
CA SER A 64 -3.56 4.77 0.80
C SER A 64 -4.82 3.99 0.45
N PHE A 65 -5.88 4.12 1.25
CA PHE A 65 -7.17 3.52 0.96
C PHE A 65 -8.30 4.48 1.29
N TYR A 66 -9.47 4.22 0.70
CA TYR A 66 -10.64 5.07 0.84
C TYR A 66 -11.78 4.28 1.48
N THR A 67 -12.45 4.89 2.45
CA THR A 67 -13.68 4.34 3.06
C THR A 67 -14.80 5.38 2.97
N GLU A 68 -16.04 4.95 3.07
CA GLU A 68 -17.17 5.87 3.16
C GLU A 68 -17.26 6.50 4.58
N GLU A 69 -17.93 7.65 4.73
CA GLU A 69 -18.08 8.34 6.03
C GLU A 69 -18.98 7.56 7.02
N ASP A 70 -19.86 6.69 6.52
CA ASP A 70 -20.75 5.81 7.30
C ASP A 70 -20.09 4.46 7.64
N ASP A 71 -18.94 4.16 7.02
CA ASP A 71 -18.20 2.92 7.26
C ASP A 71 -17.46 3.00 8.60
N ASN A 72 -17.41 1.89 9.34
CA ASN A 72 -16.72 1.76 10.63
C ASN A 72 -15.19 1.75 10.44
N ALA A 73 -14.65 2.78 9.80
CA ALA A 73 -13.25 2.91 9.47
C ALA A 73 -12.34 2.86 10.70
N GLU A 74 -12.80 3.38 11.85
CA GLU A 74 -12.08 3.23 13.13
C GLU A 74 -11.93 1.77 13.55
N GLN A 75 -12.97 0.95 13.46
CA GLN A 75 -12.88 -0.47 13.81
C GLN A 75 -11.96 -1.22 12.85
N LEU A 76 -12.04 -0.89 11.56
CA LEU A 76 -11.17 -1.49 10.55
C LEU A 76 -9.70 -1.16 10.80
N LEU A 77 -9.40 0.10 11.15
CA LEU A 77 -8.05 0.54 11.53
C LEU A 77 -7.55 -0.14 12.81
N ASP A 78 -8.44 -0.40 13.77
CA ASP A 78 -8.09 -1.10 15.00
C ASP A 78 -7.76 -2.58 14.72
N GLN A 79 -8.59 -3.27 13.93
CA GLN A 79 -8.32 -4.65 13.48
C GLN A 79 -7.03 -4.75 12.67
N LEU A 80 -6.79 -3.78 11.78
CA LEU A 80 -5.54 -3.69 11.02
C LEU A 80 -4.35 -3.57 11.98
N ARG A 81 -4.43 -2.70 12.99
CA ARG A 81 -3.37 -2.53 13.99
C ARG A 81 -3.15 -3.78 14.84
N GLU A 82 -4.21 -4.51 15.21
CA GLU A 82 -4.07 -5.78 15.94
C GLU A 82 -3.37 -6.84 15.08
N LYS A 83 -3.84 -7.05 13.84
CA LYS A 83 -3.21 -7.99 12.91
C LYS A 83 -1.74 -7.66 12.61
N LEU A 84 -1.40 -6.37 12.55
CA LEU A 84 -0.01 -5.93 12.36
C LEU A 84 0.85 -6.06 13.63
N LYS A 85 0.27 -6.14 14.83
CA LYS A 85 1.01 -6.37 16.08
C LYS A 85 1.26 -7.86 16.36
N GLU A 86 0.41 -8.73 15.86
CA GLU A 86 0.54 -10.18 16.00
C GLU A 86 1.58 -10.79 15.04
N ALA A 87 2.05 -10.01 14.05
CA ALA A 87 3.02 -10.42 13.02
C ALA A 87 4.49 -10.15 13.42
#